data_AF-A0A3D4MD14-F1
#
_entry.id   AF-A0A3D4MD14-F1
#
_cell.length_a   1.000
_cell.length_b   1.000
_cell.length_c   1.000
_cell.angle_alpha   90.00
_cell.angle_beta   90.00
_cell.angle_gamma   90.00
#
_symmetry.space_group_name_H-M   'P 1'
#
loop_
_entity.id
_entity.type
_entity.pdbx_description
1 polymer ?
#
loop_
_entity_poly.entity_id
_entity_poly.type
_entity_poly.pdbx_seq_one_letter_code
_entity_poly.pdbx_strand_id
1 'polypeptide(L)'
;MQLFHTLRPALIAAASTLLLAGLPASADPLKVTQGRVELPTSGLVIDLPAVAGRSYAVSSSWSLSAETGTFDTRDVIDEFDAGGALIIGTWVQSGFFDAGSCAGVLAETNLDASWSTKTTLWGESWDVKGGIFTFEGSLGRRPAAQLCRDAKDGTSLLLHYYLVDRPDTTGQTETMQAVAASGVMAAASRSYTDYRVADVKPALRPEVRRRSASAARTVLLKSNGLTVDLPEDGYVWLTFDGDGVDFLERTMPSLPPTTVEVMALEGYSCAEVLGSFTENLLPEHKPTNLPAGWSAGNGLNVNGEPEMIMCHAHADGAMMVGVFQEQNRDVSHLHPLLGALTNARREN
;
A
#
# COMPACT_ATOMS: atom_id res chain seq x y z
N MET A 1 62.60 -33.24 29.68
CA MET A 1 63.74 -32.31 29.66
C MET A 1 63.21 -30.96 29.20
N GLN A 2 63.28 -29.95 30.08
CA GLN A 2 62.79 -28.58 29.88
C GLN A 2 63.63 -27.80 28.84
N LEU A 3 63.02 -26.82 28.16
CA LEU A 3 63.41 -25.38 28.10
C LEU A 3 62.73 -24.68 26.90
N PHE A 4 61.65 -23.91 27.13
CA PHE A 4 61.58 -22.43 27.29
C PHE A 4 61.73 -21.66 25.95
N HIS A 5 60.64 -21.10 25.40
CA HIS A 5 60.20 -19.67 25.48
C HIS A 5 61.00 -18.77 24.51
N THR A 6 60.45 -17.87 23.68
CA THR A 6 59.32 -16.92 23.74
C THR A 6 59.14 -16.33 22.32
N LEU A 7 57.95 -16.02 21.80
CA LEU A 7 57.26 -14.72 21.96
C LEU A 7 55.83 -14.83 21.35
N ARG A 8 54.81 -14.43 22.14
CA ARG A 8 53.45 -14.03 21.71
C ARG A 8 53.43 -12.49 21.59
N PRO A 9 52.48 -11.85 20.85
CA PRO A 9 51.12 -11.56 21.36
C PRO A 9 50.01 -11.92 20.34
N ALA A 10 48.88 -12.51 20.73
CA ALA A 10 47.70 -11.90 21.38
C ALA A 10 46.87 -11.06 20.38
N LEU A 11 45.56 -11.26 20.17
CA LEU A 11 44.46 -11.00 21.12
C LEU A 11 43.12 -11.43 20.44
N ILE A 12 42.16 -11.94 21.25
CA ILE A 12 40.68 -11.69 21.21
C ILE A 12 39.89 -12.36 20.04
N ALA A 13 38.76 -13.05 20.23
CA ALA A 13 37.67 -12.78 21.16
C ALA A 13 37.00 -14.02 21.75
N ALA A 14 36.58 -13.85 23.00
CA ALA A 14 35.57 -14.65 23.68
C ALA A 14 34.16 -14.20 23.27
N ALA A 15 33.21 -15.14 23.41
CA ALA A 15 31.79 -14.94 23.72
C ALA A 15 30.97 -14.00 22.82
N SER A 16 29.88 -14.53 22.27
CA SER A 16 28.52 -14.22 22.75
C SER A 16 27.49 -14.92 21.87
N THR A 17 26.60 -15.67 22.50
CA THR A 17 25.20 -15.80 22.09
C THR A 17 24.68 -14.45 21.59
N LEU A 18 24.36 -14.34 20.31
CA LEU A 18 23.51 -13.28 19.80
C LEU A 18 22.10 -13.84 19.66
N LEU A 19 21.32 -13.69 20.74
CA LEU A 19 19.97 -13.18 20.58
C LEU A 19 20.10 -11.83 19.86
N LEU A 20 19.67 -11.78 18.61
CA LEU A 20 19.15 -10.59 17.96
C LEU A 20 17.70 -10.98 17.63
N ALA A 21 16.65 -10.67 18.40
CA ALA A 21 16.37 -9.43 19.11
C ALA A 21 16.79 -8.22 18.26
N GLY A 22 16.21 -8.17 17.07
CA GLY A 22 16.30 -7.07 16.14
C GLY A 22 15.13 -7.17 15.17
N LEU A 23 13.90 -7.13 15.68
CA LEU A 23 12.86 -6.48 14.89
C LEU A 23 13.44 -5.08 14.59
N PRO A 24 13.47 -4.63 13.32
CA PRO A 24 13.96 -3.30 13.02
C PRO A 24 13.24 -2.33 13.92
N ALA A 25 13.99 -1.37 14.49
CA ALA A 25 13.43 -0.26 15.23
C ALA A 25 12.18 0.21 14.48
N SER A 26 11.01 -0.06 15.07
CA SER A 26 9.72 0.37 14.52
C SER A 26 9.89 1.86 14.31
N ALA A 27 9.87 2.31 13.08
CA ALA A 27 10.12 3.70 12.88
C ALA A 27 9.00 4.51 13.53
N ASP A 28 9.39 5.57 14.21
CA ASP A 28 8.48 6.36 15.00
C ASP A 28 7.46 7.04 14.07
N PRO A 29 6.16 7.04 14.44
CA PRO A 29 5.17 7.86 13.76
C PRO A 29 5.62 9.31 13.61
N LEU A 30 5.23 9.95 12.51
CA LEU A 30 5.44 11.37 12.29
C LEU A 30 4.64 12.18 13.32
N LYS A 31 5.34 12.84 14.23
CA LYS A 31 4.72 13.71 15.24
C LYS A 31 4.40 15.07 14.64
N VAL A 32 3.14 15.50 14.76
CA VAL A 32 2.64 16.77 14.21
C VAL A 32 1.73 17.43 15.25
N THR A 33 1.78 18.75 15.38
CA THR A 33 0.88 19.48 16.29
C THR A 33 -0.34 20.05 15.59
N GLN A 34 -0.22 20.37 14.29
CA GLN A 34 -1.26 20.90 13.40
C GLN A 34 -0.67 21.11 11.99
N GLY A 35 -1.52 21.42 11.01
CA GLY A 35 -1.13 21.89 9.69
C GLY A 35 -1.15 20.78 8.64
N ARG A 36 -0.61 21.12 7.46
CA ARG A 36 -0.59 20.23 6.30
C ARG A 36 0.23 18.97 6.60
N VAL A 37 -0.38 17.81 6.38
CA VAL A 37 0.28 16.49 6.43
C VAL A 37 -0.10 15.68 5.20
N GLU A 38 0.90 14.98 4.66
CA GLU A 38 0.74 14.04 3.55
C GLU A 38 0.62 12.64 4.14
N LEU A 39 -0.52 12.00 3.93
CA LEU A 39 -0.82 10.70 4.48
C LEU A 39 0.00 9.61 3.74
N PRO A 40 0.79 8.77 4.45
CA PRO A 40 1.81 7.96 3.80
C PRO A 40 1.31 6.89 2.83
N THR A 41 0.09 6.37 3.03
CA THR A 41 -0.51 5.37 2.16
C THR A 41 -1.52 6.03 1.23
N SER A 42 -2.64 6.59 1.72
CA SER A 42 -3.67 7.28 0.90
C SER A 42 -3.13 8.38 -0.02
N GLY A 43 -1.98 8.97 0.29
CA GLY A 43 -1.43 10.15 -0.38
C GLY A 43 -2.27 11.42 -0.20
N LEU A 44 -3.38 11.33 0.53
CA LEU A 44 -4.23 12.47 0.82
C LEU A 44 -3.43 13.52 1.60
N VAL A 45 -3.62 14.77 1.22
CA VAL A 45 -3.00 15.92 1.85
C VAL A 45 -4.03 16.62 2.73
N ILE A 46 -4.03 16.26 4.01
CA ILE A 46 -4.99 16.80 4.98
C ILE A 46 -4.37 17.96 5.77
N ASP A 47 -5.21 18.90 6.20
CA ASP A 47 -4.82 19.93 7.16
C ASP A 47 -5.30 19.51 8.55
N LEU A 48 -4.38 19.02 9.38
CA LEU A 48 -4.68 18.66 10.76
C LEU A 48 -5.05 19.93 11.57
N PRO A 49 -6.17 19.92 12.29
CA PRO A 49 -6.65 21.11 12.98
C PRO A 49 -5.76 21.49 14.17
N ALA A 50 -5.74 22.78 14.50
CA ALA A 50 -5.16 23.28 15.73
C ALA A 50 -6.10 22.97 16.91
N VAL A 51 -5.68 22.12 17.84
CA VAL A 51 -6.44 21.89 19.08
C VAL A 51 -5.53 22.06 20.28
N ALA A 52 -5.90 22.98 21.18
CA ALA A 52 -5.09 23.30 22.35
C ALA A 52 -4.86 22.06 23.22
N GLY A 53 -3.60 21.78 23.55
CA GLY A 53 -3.22 20.62 24.35
C GLY A 53 -3.38 19.28 23.64
N ARG A 54 -3.49 19.27 22.30
CA ARG A 54 -3.44 18.04 21.52
C ARG A 54 -2.20 17.97 20.64
N SER A 55 -1.78 16.75 20.37
CA SER A 55 -0.79 16.44 19.34
C SER A 55 -1.23 15.22 18.55
N TYR A 56 -0.66 15.06 17.37
CA TYR A 56 -0.95 13.98 16.44
C TYR A 56 0.30 13.12 16.23
N ALA A 57 0.10 11.82 16.09
CA ALA A 57 1.08 10.91 15.54
C ALA A 57 0.51 10.29 14.27
N VAL A 58 1.16 10.54 13.14
CA VAL A 58 0.74 10.04 11.83
C VAL A 58 1.65 8.89 11.45
N SER A 59 1.04 7.74 11.21
CA SER A 59 1.72 6.54 10.72
C SER A 59 0.83 5.86 9.72
N SER A 60 1.30 4.75 9.16
CA SER A 60 0.46 3.92 8.32
C SER A 60 0.75 2.47 8.54
N SER A 61 -0.13 1.64 8.03
CA SER A 61 0.09 0.21 8.02
C SER A 61 -0.61 -0.45 6.87
N TRP A 62 -0.17 -1.66 6.56
CA TRP A 62 -0.80 -2.48 5.55
C TRP A 62 -0.82 -3.95 5.98
N SER A 63 -1.74 -4.69 5.38
CA SER A 63 -1.85 -6.13 5.49
C SER A 63 -1.95 -6.72 4.09
N LEU A 64 -1.20 -7.77 3.83
CA LEU A 64 -1.34 -8.63 2.67
C LEU A 64 -1.60 -10.05 3.16
N SER A 65 -2.74 -10.62 2.75
CA SER A 65 -3.01 -12.03 2.94
C SER A 65 -2.36 -12.83 1.83
N ALA A 66 -1.38 -13.67 2.17
CA ALA A 66 -0.78 -14.58 1.19
C ALA A 66 -1.76 -15.66 0.71
N GLU A 67 -2.73 -16.04 1.55
CA GLU A 67 -3.70 -17.10 1.25
C GLU A 67 -4.83 -16.61 0.34
N THR A 68 -5.34 -15.40 0.61
CA THR A 68 -6.49 -14.85 -0.13
C THR A 68 -6.07 -13.81 -1.17
N GLY A 69 -4.81 -13.38 -1.20
CA GLY A 69 -4.32 -12.31 -2.08
C GLY A 69 -4.83 -10.91 -1.72
N THR A 70 -5.62 -10.78 -0.65
CA THR A 70 -6.27 -9.52 -0.27
C THR A 70 -5.28 -8.55 0.36
N PHE A 71 -5.40 -7.27 0.01
CA PHE A 71 -4.53 -6.20 0.46
C PHE A 71 -5.32 -5.07 1.12
N ASP A 72 -4.94 -4.68 2.34
CA ASP A 72 -5.47 -3.51 3.03
C ASP A 72 -4.34 -2.52 3.32
N THR A 73 -4.61 -1.22 3.14
CA THR A 73 -3.73 -0.15 3.63
C THR A 73 -4.56 0.86 4.38
N ARG A 74 -3.92 1.49 5.36
CA ARG A 74 -4.55 2.53 6.16
C ARG A 74 -3.51 3.48 6.68
N ASP A 75 -3.85 4.77 6.61
CA ASP A 75 -3.19 5.78 7.41
C ASP A 75 -3.81 5.81 8.79
N VAL A 76 -2.98 6.01 9.80
CA VAL A 76 -3.34 6.04 11.21
C VAL A 76 -2.95 7.40 11.75
N ILE A 77 -3.94 8.14 12.24
CA ILE A 77 -3.78 9.44 12.86
C ILE A 77 -4.25 9.29 14.31
N ASP A 78 -3.28 9.17 15.20
CA ASP A 78 -3.51 9.06 16.63
C ASP A 78 -3.48 10.45 17.27
N GLU A 79 -4.51 10.80 18.05
CA GLU A 79 -4.55 12.04 18.82
C GLU A 79 -4.16 11.77 20.28
N PHE A 80 -3.26 12.60 20.80
CA PHE A 80 -2.80 12.55 22.18
C PHE A 80 -3.21 13.82 22.92
N ASP A 81 -3.58 13.67 24.18
CA ASP A 81 -3.80 14.81 25.07
C ASP A 81 -2.48 15.44 25.56
N ALA A 82 -2.59 16.49 26.38
CA ALA A 82 -1.44 17.23 26.90
C ALA A 82 -0.58 16.40 27.87
N GLY A 83 -1.13 15.33 28.44
CA GLY A 83 -0.41 14.36 29.27
C GLY A 83 0.28 13.27 28.47
N GLY A 84 0.08 13.23 27.14
CA GLY A 84 0.61 12.21 26.25
C GLY A 84 -0.21 10.92 26.22
N ALA A 85 -1.44 10.92 26.74
CA ALA A 85 -2.33 9.77 26.64
C ALA A 85 -3.02 9.74 25.27
N LEU A 86 -3.07 8.56 24.64
CA LEU A 86 -3.83 8.33 23.42
C LEU A 86 -5.33 8.45 23.73
N ILE A 87 -6.01 9.38 23.07
CA ILE A 87 -7.43 9.64 23.29
C ILE A 87 -8.31 9.23 22.11
N ILE A 88 -7.79 9.32 20.89
CA ILE A 88 -8.52 9.02 19.65
C ILE A 88 -7.57 8.34 18.67
N GLY A 89 -8.04 7.31 17.98
CA GLY A 89 -7.39 6.80 16.77
C GLY A 89 -8.30 7.03 15.57
N THR A 90 -7.79 7.65 14.51
CA THR A 90 -8.50 7.78 13.23
C THR A 90 -7.76 7.00 12.15
N TRP A 91 -8.42 6.04 11.50
CA TRP A 91 -7.83 5.37 10.32
C TRP A 91 -8.49 5.88 9.04
N VAL A 92 -7.67 6.15 8.03
CA VAL A 92 -8.11 6.66 6.72
C VAL A 92 -7.70 5.66 5.65
N GLN A 93 -8.66 5.25 4.83
CA GLN A 93 -8.44 4.38 3.66
C GLN A 93 -9.21 4.94 2.47
N SER A 94 -8.62 4.87 1.28
CA SER A 94 -9.28 5.28 0.05
C SER A 94 -8.91 4.32 -1.08
N GLY A 95 -9.87 3.99 -1.93
CA GLY A 95 -9.64 3.15 -3.10
C GLY A 95 -10.85 2.28 -3.45
N PHE A 96 -10.62 1.27 -4.26
CA PHE A 96 -11.58 0.21 -4.51
C PHE A 96 -11.43 -0.87 -3.44
N PHE A 97 -12.56 -1.38 -2.94
CA PHE A 97 -12.58 -2.42 -1.93
C PHE A 97 -13.16 -3.70 -2.52
N ASP A 98 -12.55 -4.85 -2.23
CA ASP A 98 -13.00 -6.17 -2.72
C ASP A 98 -14.46 -6.48 -2.30
N ALA A 99 -14.88 -5.94 -1.15
CA ALA A 99 -16.27 -6.03 -0.67
C ALA A 99 -17.27 -5.23 -1.53
N GLY A 100 -16.79 -4.48 -2.52
CA GLY A 100 -17.56 -3.65 -3.44
C GLY A 100 -18.10 -2.40 -2.77
N SER A 101 -19.42 -2.30 -2.65
CA SER A 101 -20.09 -1.11 -2.11
C SER A 101 -19.73 -0.83 -0.64
N CYS A 102 -19.90 0.42 -0.21
CA CYS A 102 -19.78 0.79 1.21
C CYS A 102 -20.59 -0.08 2.17
N ALA A 103 -21.76 -0.56 1.76
CA ALA A 103 -22.55 -1.48 2.58
C ALA A 103 -21.83 -2.82 2.82
N GLY A 104 -21.14 -3.35 1.81
CA GLY A 104 -20.33 -4.56 1.90
C GLY A 104 -19.13 -4.36 2.81
N VAL A 105 -18.36 -3.29 2.59
CA VAL A 105 -17.19 -2.93 3.40
C VAL A 105 -17.55 -2.81 4.89
N LEU A 106 -18.64 -2.11 5.20
CA LEU A 106 -19.09 -1.97 6.59
C LEU A 106 -19.61 -3.29 7.17
N ALA A 107 -20.19 -4.19 6.35
CA ALA A 107 -20.68 -5.47 6.83
C ALA A 107 -19.55 -6.37 7.36
N GLU A 108 -18.37 -6.35 6.73
CA GLU A 108 -17.21 -7.17 7.10
C GLU A 108 -16.59 -6.80 8.44
N THR A 109 -16.78 -5.56 8.91
CA THR A 109 -16.24 -5.17 10.21
C THR A 109 -16.97 -5.86 11.36
N ASN A 110 -16.21 -6.56 12.18
CA ASN A 110 -16.71 -7.10 13.45
C ASN A 110 -16.68 -6.02 14.56
N LEU A 111 -17.86 -5.55 14.97
CA LEU A 111 -18.06 -4.69 16.14
C LEU A 111 -19.09 -5.35 17.06
N ASP A 112 -18.79 -5.43 18.36
CA ASP A 112 -19.76 -5.89 19.34
C ASP A 112 -20.82 -4.81 19.58
N ALA A 113 -22.03 -5.22 19.98
CA ALA A 113 -23.16 -4.31 20.20
C ALA A 113 -23.37 -3.33 19.03
N SER A 114 -23.17 -3.83 17.81
CA SER A 114 -23.13 -2.98 16.62
C SER A 114 -24.47 -2.34 16.30
N TRP A 115 -24.40 -1.15 15.72
CA TRP A 115 -25.52 -0.42 15.15
C TRP A 115 -25.11 0.15 13.80
N SER A 116 -26.09 0.45 12.95
CA SER A 116 -25.86 1.09 11.66
C SER A 116 -26.80 2.28 11.47
N THR A 117 -26.36 3.29 10.74
CA THR A 117 -27.17 4.45 10.37
C THR A 117 -26.69 5.08 9.08
N LYS A 118 -27.51 5.94 8.49
CA LYS A 118 -27.12 6.85 7.41
C LYS A 118 -27.19 8.27 7.93
N THR A 119 -26.21 9.10 7.56
CA THR A 119 -26.17 10.49 8.02
C THR A 119 -25.53 11.40 6.99
N THR A 120 -25.70 12.71 7.17
CA THR A 120 -24.99 13.73 6.40
C THR A 120 -24.01 14.43 7.32
N LEU A 121 -22.72 14.34 6.98
CA LEU A 121 -21.63 14.96 7.74
C LEU A 121 -20.70 15.67 6.76
N TRP A 122 -20.29 16.88 7.13
CA TRP A 122 -19.36 17.70 6.35
C TRP A 122 -19.80 17.93 4.88
N GLY A 123 -21.12 18.00 4.66
CA GLY A 123 -21.74 18.24 3.35
C GLY A 123 -22.04 16.98 2.55
N GLU A 124 -21.75 15.79 3.09
CA GLU A 124 -21.63 14.56 2.32
C GLU A 124 -22.43 13.45 2.98
N SER A 125 -22.96 12.51 2.19
CA SER A 125 -23.75 11.38 2.71
C SER A 125 -22.85 10.21 3.09
N TRP A 126 -23.09 9.63 4.26
CA TRP A 126 -22.29 8.55 4.82
C TRP A 126 -23.16 7.39 5.26
N ASP A 127 -22.74 6.18 4.88
CA ASP A 127 -23.13 4.96 5.55
C ASP A 127 -22.22 4.77 6.77
N VAL A 128 -22.82 4.47 7.92
CA VAL A 128 -22.10 4.37 9.20
C VAL A 128 -22.43 3.07 9.89
N LYS A 129 -21.40 2.38 10.38
CA LYS A 129 -21.51 1.27 11.33
C LYS A 129 -20.71 1.61 12.57
N GLY A 130 -21.33 1.54 13.75
CA GLY A 130 -20.61 1.70 15.00
C GLY A 130 -20.92 0.59 15.98
N GLY A 131 -20.26 0.63 17.13
CA GLY A 131 -20.30 -0.44 18.12
C GLY A 131 -19.02 -0.42 18.95
N ILE A 132 -18.62 -1.58 19.46
CA ILE A 132 -17.42 -1.74 20.28
C ILE A 132 -16.38 -2.54 19.51
N PHE A 133 -15.22 -1.92 19.28
CA PHE A 133 -14.05 -2.58 18.71
C PHE A 133 -13.19 -3.16 19.83
N THR A 134 -12.65 -4.36 19.62
CA THR A 134 -11.70 -4.99 20.54
C THR A 134 -10.30 -4.92 19.96
N PHE A 135 -9.46 -4.07 20.54
CA PHE A 135 -8.05 -4.02 20.23
C PHE A 135 -7.32 -5.20 20.86
N GLU A 136 -6.33 -5.73 20.14
CA GLU A 136 -5.31 -6.58 20.73
C GLU A 136 -4.43 -5.76 21.70
N GLY A 137 -4.15 -6.30 22.89
CA GLY A 137 -3.30 -5.64 23.89
C GLY A 137 -4.06 -4.74 24.88
N SER A 138 -3.37 -3.73 25.42
CA SER A 138 -3.82 -2.97 26.60
C SER A 138 -4.96 -1.98 26.32
N LEU A 139 -5.23 -1.65 25.06
CA LEU A 139 -6.37 -0.79 24.71
C LEU A 139 -7.71 -1.49 24.92
N GLY A 140 -7.76 -2.81 24.79
CA GLY A 140 -8.97 -3.60 25.04
C GLY A 140 -10.18 -3.13 24.23
N ARG A 141 -11.35 -3.09 24.87
CA ARG A 141 -12.63 -2.75 24.23
C ARG A 141 -12.86 -1.25 24.21
N ARG A 142 -13.14 -0.68 23.04
CA ARG A 142 -13.42 0.76 22.89
C ARG A 142 -14.56 1.03 21.92
N PRO A 143 -15.36 2.10 22.15
CA PRO A 143 -16.34 2.55 21.18
C PRO A 143 -15.68 2.92 19.86
N ALA A 144 -16.33 2.55 18.76
CA ALA A 144 -15.85 2.84 17.44
C ALA A 144 -17.00 3.16 16.48
N ALA A 145 -16.68 3.93 15.45
CA ALA A 145 -17.53 4.14 14.29
C ALA A 145 -16.71 4.01 13.01
N GLN A 146 -17.30 3.41 12.00
CA GLN A 146 -16.77 3.37 10.65
C GLN A 146 -17.73 4.07 9.72
N LEU A 147 -17.20 4.96 8.91
CA LEU A 147 -17.95 5.73 7.94
C LEU A 147 -17.42 5.41 6.56
N CYS A 148 -18.31 5.07 5.64
CA CYS A 148 -17.97 4.84 4.26
C CYS A 148 -18.85 5.71 3.35
N ARG A 149 -18.24 6.24 2.30
CA ARG A 149 -18.96 6.83 1.17
C ARG A 149 -18.24 6.50 -0.14
N ASP A 150 -19.03 6.35 -1.19
CA ASP A 150 -18.53 6.16 -2.55
C ASP A 150 -18.37 7.52 -3.25
N ALA A 151 -17.31 7.66 -4.05
CA ALA A 151 -17.13 8.73 -5.01
C ALA A 151 -17.79 8.36 -6.35
N LYS A 152 -17.87 9.35 -7.25
CA LYS A 152 -18.54 9.18 -8.55
C LYS A 152 -17.77 8.26 -9.52
N ASP A 153 -16.47 8.12 -9.33
CA ASP A 153 -15.59 7.26 -10.12
C ASP A 153 -15.55 5.81 -9.59
N GLY A 154 -16.32 5.49 -8.55
CA GLY A 154 -16.37 4.17 -7.93
C GLY A 154 -15.32 3.93 -6.84
N THR A 155 -14.42 4.88 -6.58
CA THR A 155 -13.52 4.82 -5.42
C THR A 155 -14.28 5.17 -4.14
N SER A 156 -13.99 4.53 -3.02
CA SER A 156 -14.65 4.85 -1.73
C SER A 156 -13.65 5.43 -0.73
N LEU A 157 -14.15 6.27 0.18
CA LEU A 157 -13.43 6.72 1.36
C LEU A 157 -13.99 6.01 2.58
N LEU A 158 -13.13 5.28 3.29
CA LEU A 158 -13.44 4.60 4.54
C LEU A 158 -12.68 5.25 5.70
N LEU A 159 -13.42 5.69 6.71
CA LEU A 159 -12.90 6.33 7.90
C LEU A 159 -13.25 5.49 9.13
N HIS A 160 -12.25 5.09 9.90
CA HIS A 160 -12.46 4.46 11.21
C HIS A 160 -12.19 5.47 12.32
N TYR A 161 -13.07 5.53 13.29
CA TYR A 161 -12.94 6.35 14.50
C TYR A 161 -12.94 5.45 15.72
N TYR A 162 -11.93 5.58 16.56
CA TYR A 162 -11.81 4.85 17.82
C TYR A 162 -11.73 5.84 18.97
N LEU A 163 -12.68 5.76 19.90
CA LEU A 163 -12.78 6.63 21.07
C LEU A 163 -12.04 5.99 22.24
N VAL A 164 -10.71 6.16 22.28
CA VAL A 164 -9.82 5.46 23.22
C VAL A 164 -10.00 5.95 24.66
N ASP A 165 -10.37 7.21 24.84
CA ASP A 165 -10.64 7.83 26.15
C ASP A 165 -12.04 7.53 26.70
N ARG A 166 -12.90 6.82 25.95
CA ARG A 166 -14.28 6.53 26.33
C ARG A 166 -14.50 5.09 26.80
N PRO A 167 -15.42 4.87 27.75
CA PRO A 167 -15.78 3.52 28.18
C PRO A 167 -16.54 2.79 27.07
N ASP A 168 -16.51 1.45 27.07
CA ASP A 168 -17.24 0.62 26.11
C ASP A 168 -18.77 0.63 26.31
N THR A 169 -19.27 1.42 27.25
CA THR A 169 -20.69 1.71 27.45
C THR A 169 -21.17 2.95 26.68
N THR A 170 -20.29 3.68 25.99
CA THR A 170 -20.66 4.85 25.19
C THR A 170 -21.58 4.44 24.04
N GLY A 171 -22.77 5.04 24.02
CA GLY A 171 -23.82 4.69 23.06
C GLY A 171 -23.68 5.36 21.69
N GLN A 172 -24.59 5.02 20.78
CA GLN A 172 -24.65 5.56 19.42
C GLN A 172 -24.67 7.09 19.39
N THR A 173 -25.53 7.74 20.18
CA THR A 173 -25.68 9.20 20.15
C THR A 173 -24.38 9.93 20.50
N GLU A 174 -23.72 9.52 21.59
CA GLU A 174 -22.45 10.10 22.02
C GLU A 174 -21.33 9.83 21.01
N THR A 175 -21.30 8.61 20.45
CA THR A 175 -20.33 8.25 19.41
C THR A 175 -20.50 9.14 18.18
N MET A 176 -21.74 9.32 17.70
CA MET A 176 -22.02 10.15 16.53
C MET A 176 -21.77 11.65 16.78
N GLN A 177 -21.98 12.14 18.00
CA GLN A 177 -21.57 13.51 18.38
C GLN A 177 -20.06 13.67 18.29
N ALA A 178 -19.29 12.70 18.78
CA ALA A 178 -17.84 12.73 18.71
C ALA A 178 -17.32 12.64 17.26
N VAL A 179 -17.97 11.81 16.43
CA VAL A 179 -17.71 11.74 14.98
C VAL A 179 -17.95 13.09 14.33
N ALA A 180 -19.12 13.70 14.52
CA ALA A 180 -19.46 14.99 13.90
C ALA A 180 -18.50 16.13 14.30
N ALA A 181 -17.97 16.07 15.54
CA ALA A 181 -17.01 17.03 16.06
C ALA A 181 -15.55 16.75 15.65
N SER A 182 -15.27 15.62 15.00
CA SER A 182 -13.90 15.25 14.63
C SER A 182 -13.35 16.14 13.51
N GLY A 183 -12.37 16.99 13.86
CA GLY A 183 -11.70 17.84 12.89
C GLY A 183 -10.80 17.05 11.92
N VAL A 184 -10.22 15.92 12.37
CA VAL A 184 -9.39 15.03 11.54
C VAL A 184 -10.24 14.35 10.47
N MET A 185 -11.37 13.75 10.85
CA MET A 185 -12.27 13.13 9.87
C MET A 185 -12.86 14.14 8.89
N ALA A 186 -13.21 15.33 9.37
CA ALA A 186 -13.65 16.42 8.50
C ALA A 186 -12.54 16.83 7.50
N ALA A 187 -11.28 16.85 7.93
CA ALA A 187 -10.15 17.18 7.06
C ALA A 187 -9.89 16.10 6.01
N ALA A 188 -9.93 14.81 6.39
CA ALA A 188 -9.82 13.70 5.45
C ALA A 188 -10.95 13.71 4.42
N SER A 189 -12.20 13.90 4.86
CA SER A 189 -13.36 14.05 3.99
C SER A 189 -13.19 15.18 2.97
N ARG A 190 -12.78 16.38 3.41
CA ARG A 190 -12.54 17.50 2.49
C ARG A 190 -11.40 17.22 1.53
N SER A 191 -10.27 16.70 2.01
CA SER A 191 -9.11 16.36 1.17
C SER A 191 -9.47 15.38 0.07
N TYR A 192 -10.30 14.38 0.39
CA TYR A 192 -10.79 13.41 -0.58
C TYR A 192 -11.74 14.05 -1.61
N THR A 193 -12.71 14.84 -1.16
CA THR A 193 -13.64 15.55 -2.06
C THR A 193 -12.90 16.51 -3.01
N ASP A 194 -11.86 17.18 -2.51
CA ASP A 194 -11.06 18.15 -3.26
C ASP A 194 -9.92 17.51 -4.07
N TYR A 195 -9.79 16.17 -4.07
CA TYR A 195 -8.69 15.42 -4.69
C TYR A 195 -7.31 15.97 -4.33
N ARG A 196 -7.14 16.38 -3.07
CA ARG A 196 -5.87 16.88 -2.55
C ARG A 196 -4.94 15.70 -2.29
N VAL A 197 -4.08 15.41 -3.25
CA VAL A 197 -3.07 14.36 -3.18
C VAL A 197 -1.67 14.93 -3.39
N ALA A 198 -0.67 14.31 -2.77
CA ALA A 198 0.73 14.61 -2.99
C ALA A 198 1.41 13.46 -3.74
N ASP A 199 2.52 13.77 -4.41
CA ASP A 199 3.39 12.74 -5.00
C ASP A 199 3.95 11.86 -3.88
N VAL A 200 3.41 10.66 -3.73
CA VAL A 200 3.96 9.71 -2.77
C VAL A 200 5.16 9.02 -3.36
N LYS A 201 6.34 9.39 -2.85
CA LYS A 201 7.59 8.80 -3.31
C LYS A 201 7.78 7.42 -2.69
N PRO A 202 8.05 6.39 -3.51
CA PRO A 202 8.44 5.06 -3.06
C PRO A 202 9.91 5.13 -2.68
N ALA A 203 10.14 5.62 -1.48
CA ALA A 203 11.35 5.34 -0.76
C ALA A 203 10.95 4.51 0.46
N LEU A 204 11.92 3.93 1.16
CA LEU A 204 11.72 3.38 2.50
C LEU A 204 10.95 4.40 3.35
N ARG A 205 9.66 4.16 3.59
CA ARG A 205 8.77 4.97 4.43
C ARG A 205 8.83 4.40 5.85
N PRO A 206 9.70 4.92 6.74
CA PRO A 206 9.82 4.44 8.11
C PRO A 206 8.46 4.29 8.81
N GLU A 207 7.56 5.23 8.58
CA GLU A 207 6.25 5.34 9.22
C GLU A 207 5.22 4.29 8.76
N VAL A 208 5.53 3.45 7.76
CA VAL A 208 4.62 2.43 7.21
C VAL A 208 4.96 1.05 7.78
N ARG A 209 4.04 0.46 8.54
CA ARG A 209 4.24 -0.85 9.18
C ARG A 209 3.51 -2.00 8.48
N ARG A 210 4.26 -3.06 8.17
CA ARG A 210 3.71 -4.37 7.76
C ARG A 210 3.05 -5.11 8.92
N ARG A 211 1.81 -5.58 8.74
CA ARG A 211 1.09 -6.41 9.73
C ARG A 211 1.07 -7.91 9.42
N SER A 212 1.24 -8.29 8.15
CA SER A 212 1.14 -9.69 7.70
C SER A 212 2.23 -10.02 6.66
N ALA A 213 1.91 -10.69 5.55
CA ALA A 213 2.89 -11.23 4.59
C ALA A 213 3.83 -10.14 4.04
N SER A 214 5.04 -10.52 3.63
CA SER A 214 6.03 -9.58 3.07
C SER A 214 5.61 -9.05 1.70
N ALA A 215 5.92 -7.77 1.42
CA ALA A 215 5.73 -7.17 0.10
C ALA A 215 6.66 -7.86 -0.91
N ALA A 216 7.94 -7.91 -0.57
CA ALA A 216 8.93 -8.76 -1.21
C ALA A 216 8.67 -10.22 -0.85
N ARG A 217 8.18 -10.96 -1.82
CA ARG A 217 7.78 -12.36 -1.69
C ARG A 217 7.89 -13.04 -3.05
N THR A 218 8.04 -14.35 -3.02
CA THR A 218 7.95 -15.16 -4.23
C THR A 218 6.48 -15.36 -4.60
N VAL A 219 6.13 -15.10 -5.86
CA VAL A 219 4.79 -15.31 -6.42
C VAL A 219 4.87 -16.15 -7.69
N LEU A 220 3.81 -16.90 -7.97
CA LEU A 220 3.61 -17.57 -9.25
C LEU A 220 2.70 -16.71 -10.13
N LEU A 221 3.22 -16.29 -11.28
CA LEU A 221 2.45 -15.78 -12.41
C LEU A 221 1.87 -16.99 -13.14
N LYS A 222 0.58 -17.24 -12.93
CA LYS A 222 -0.07 -18.52 -13.26
C LYS A 222 -0.20 -18.73 -14.75
N SER A 223 -0.56 -17.70 -15.50
CA SER A 223 -0.78 -17.81 -16.95
C SER A 223 0.53 -18.11 -17.69
N ASN A 224 1.64 -17.57 -17.21
CA ASN A 224 2.97 -17.75 -17.79
C ASN A 224 3.81 -18.86 -17.14
N GLY A 225 3.38 -19.41 -16.00
CA GLY A 225 4.16 -20.38 -15.22
C GLY A 225 5.47 -19.82 -14.63
N LEU A 226 5.56 -18.50 -14.47
CA LEU A 226 6.76 -17.81 -13.99
C LEU A 226 6.71 -17.59 -12.48
N THR A 227 7.69 -18.11 -11.77
CA THR A 227 7.97 -17.77 -10.39
C THR A 227 8.85 -16.51 -10.33
N VAL A 228 8.34 -15.47 -9.68
CA VAL A 228 8.98 -14.15 -9.56
C VAL A 228 9.24 -13.82 -8.09
N ASP A 229 10.46 -13.43 -7.77
CA ASP A 229 10.79 -12.88 -6.45
C ASP A 229 10.52 -11.38 -6.45
N LEU A 230 9.32 -10.96 -6.03
CA LEU A 230 8.91 -9.56 -6.04
C LEU A 230 9.87 -8.69 -5.19
N PRO A 231 10.22 -7.48 -5.66
CA PRO A 231 11.23 -6.65 -5.02
C PRO A 231 10.73 -6.00 -3.73
N GLU A 232 11.68 -5.58 -2.88
CA GLU A 232 11.43 -4.65 -1.77
C GLU A 232 11.65 -3.20 -2.24
N ASP A 233 10.83 -2.77 -3.20
CA ASP A 233 10.95 -1.45 -3.85
C ASP A 233 10.08 -0.36 -3.22
N GLY A 234 9.49 -0.68 -2.06
CA GLY A 234 8.55 0.19 -1.37
C GLY A 234 7.13 0.08 -1.93
N TYR A 235 6.83 -0.85 -2.83
CA TYR A 235 5.47 -1.18 -3.27
C TYR A 235 5.05 -2.58 -2.85
N VAL A 236 3.73 -2.80 -2.84
CA VAL A 236 3.17 -4.15 -2.83
C VAL A 236 2.66 -4.44 -4.24
N TRP A 237 3.23 -5.44 -4.91
CA TRP A 237 2.74 -5.90 -6.20
C TRP A 237 1.73 -7.04 -5.98
N LEU A 238 0.50 -6.87 -6.45
CA LEU A 238 -0.53 -7.92 -6.50
C LEU A 238 -0.50 -8.61 -7.85
N THR A 239 -0.83 -9.89 -7.87
CA THR A 239 -0.80 -10.73 -9.07
C THR A 239 -2.21 -11.15 -9.43
N PHE A 240 -2.58 -11.01 -10.70
CA PHE A 240 -3.85 -11.49 -11.25
C PHE A 240 -3.58 -12.24 -12.55
N ASP A 241 -4.29 -13.34 -12.77
CA ASP A 241 -4.25 -14.07 -14.04
C ASP A 241 -5.29 -13.52 -15.01
N GLY A 242 -4.87 -13.28 -16.25
CA GLY A 242 -5.72 -12.97 -17.39
C GLY A 242 -5.66 -14.05 -18.46
N ASP A 243 -6.41 -13.84 -19.56
CA ASP A 243 -6.41 -14.76 -20.71
C ASP A 243 -5.05 -14.74 -21.44
N GLY A 244 -4.15 -15.64 -21.06
CA GLY A 244 -2.83 -15.80 -21.68
C GLY A 244 -1.75 -14.81 -21.23
N VAL A 245 -2.05 -14.00 -20.21
CA VAL A 245 -1.14 -13.02 -19.60
C VAL A 245 -1.30 -13.03 -18.08
N ASP A 246 -0.29 -12.55 -17.37
CA ASP A 246 -0.40 -12.25 -15.94
C ASP A 246 -0.26 -10.75 -15.73
N PHE A 247 -1.06 -10.20 -14.82
CA PHE A 247 -1.00 -8.81 -14.42
C PHE A 247 -0.32 -8.68 -13.06
N LEU A 248 0.52 -7.67 -12.96
CA LEU A 248 1.12 -7.18 -11.74
C LEU A 248 0.59 -5.78 -11.49
N GLU A 249 -0.31 -5.66 -10.51
CA GLU A 249 -0.86 -4.36 -10.12
C GLU A 249 -0.07 -3.79 -8.97
N ARG A 250 0.37 -2.54 -9.14
CA ARG A 250 1.04 -1.80 -8.09
C ARG A 250 0.02 -1.36 -7.05
N THR A 251 0.15 -1.87 -5.84
CA THR A 251 -0.65 -1.45 -4.70
C THR A 251 0.19 -0.67 -3.69
N MET A 252 -0.05 0.63 -3.68
CA MET A 252 0.11 1.56 -2.56
C MET A 252 -0.63 2.85 -2.94
N PRO A 253 -1.38 3.49 -2.04
CA PRO A 253 -2.59 4.24 -2.46
C PRO A 253 -2.41 5.63 -3.13
N SER A 254 -1.26 5.96 -3.70
CA SER A 254 -0.95 7.36 -4.00
C SER A 254 0.02 7.60 -5.15
N LEU A 255 0.22 6.57 -5.97
CA LEU A 255 0.72 6.76 -7.31
C LEU A 255 -0.42 6.52 -8.30
N PRO A 256 -0.32 7.07 -9.53
CA PRO A 256 -1.19 6.65 -10.61
C PRO A 256 -1.27 5.13 -10.65
N PRO A 257 -2.46 4.56 -10.94
CA PRO A 257 -2.57 3.12 -11.14
C PRO A 257 -1.51 2.69 -12.15
N THR A 258 -0.72 1.70 -11.77
CA THR A 258 0.24 1.09 -12.68
C THR A 258 -0.04 -0.39 -12.72
N THR A 259 -0.49 -0.81 -13.89
CA THR A 259 -0.72 -2.21 -14.20
C THR A 259 0.37 -2.64 -15.16
N VAL A 260 1.07 -3.70 -14.78
CA VAL A 260 2.14 -4.31 -15.56
C VAL A 260 1.61 -5.63 -16.08
N GLU A 261 1.37 -5.71 -17.39
CA GLU A 261 1.06 -6.96 -18.07
C GLU A 261 2.37 -7.71 -18.35
N VAL A 262 2.40 -9.01 -18.11
CA VAL A 262 3.55 -9.89 -18.33
C VAL A 262 3.14 -11.04 -19.23
N MET A 263 3.94 -11.29 -20.26
CA MET A 263 3.76 -12.40 -21.20
C MET A 263 5.10 -13.10 -21.47
N ALA A 264 5.11 -14.43 -21.43
CA ALA A 264 6.25 -15.26 -21.79
C ALA A 264 6.01 -15.99 -23.12
N LEU A 265 6.83 -15.68 -24.12
CA LEU A 265 6.69 -16.15 -25.51
C LEU A 265 7.84 -17.09 -25.88
N GLU A 266 7.56 -18.39 -25.88
CA GLU A 266 8.55 -19.44 -26.19
C GLU A 266 8.97 -19.42 -27.67
N GLY A 267 10.27 -19.55 -27.93
CA GLY A 267 10.80 -19.65 -29.29
C GLY A 267 10.81 -18.34 -30.08
N TYR A 268 10.38 -17.24 -29.48
CA TYR A 268 10.44 -15.90 -30.09
C TYR A 268 11.58 -15.07 -29.53
N SER A 269 12.23 -14.30 -30.38
CA SER A 269 13.14 -13.23 -29.96
C SER A 269 12.37 -11.92 -29.70
N CYS A 270 12.92 -11.03 -28.88
CA CYS A 270 12.32 -9.71 -28.68
C CYS A 270 12.14 -8.91 -29.97
N ALA A 271 13.04 -9.07 -30.95
CA ALA A 271 12.91 -8.39 -32.23
C ALA A 271 11.69 -8.89 -33.02
N GLU A 272 11.40 -10.19 -32.98
CA GLU A 272 10.22 -10.78 -33.62
C GLU A 272 8.93 -10.36 -32.92
N VAL A 273 8.91 -10.40 -31.58
CA VAL A 273 7.75 -9.97 -30.78
C VAL A 273 7.44 -8.49 -31.04
N LEU A 274 8.42 -7.61 -30.81
CA LEU A 274 8.24 -6.17 -31.00
C LEU A 274 7.93 -5.80 -32.46
N GLY A 275 8.43 -6.59 -33.42
CA GLY A 275 8.17 -6.41 -34.86
C GLY A 275 6.81 -6.92 -35.32
N SER A 276 6.12 -7.75 -34.53
CA SER A 276 4.80 -8.30 -34.88
C SER A 276 3.66 -7.29 -34.72
N PHE A 277 3.86 -6.23 -33.94
CA PHE A 277 2.87 -5.17 -33.76
C PHE A 277 2.87 -4.23 -34.97
N THR A 278 1.84 -4.31 -35.80
CA THR A 278 1.69 -3.49 -37.01
C THR A 278 0.53 -2.49 -36.96
N GLU A 279 -0.36 -2.63 -35.98
CA GLU A 279 -1.57 -1.82 -35.82
C GLU A 279 -1.63 -1.18 -34.44
N ASN A 280 -2.44 -0.13 -34.28
CA ASN A 280 -2.66 0.59 -33.01
C ASN A 280 -1.38 1.14 -32.34
N LEU A 281 -0.32 1.35 -33.11
CA LEU A 281 0.96 1.84 -32.60
C LEU A 281 0.84 3.29 -32.13
N LEU A 282 1.43 3.57 -30.97
CA LEU A 282 1.62 4.88 -30.37
C LEU A 282 3.13 5.15 -30.20
N PRO A 283 3.85 5.57 -31.25
CA PRO A 283 5.29 5.80 -31.19
C PRO A 283 5.70 6.84 -30.15
N GLU A 284 4.84 7.83 -29.90
CA GLU A 284 5.03 8.85 -28.89
C GLU A 284 4.98 8.29 -27.46
N HIS A 285 4.36 7.12 -27.25
CA HIS A 285 4.29 6.39 -25.98
C HIS A 285 5.39 5.30 -25.86
N LYS A 286 6.51 5.44 -26.58
CA LYS A 286 7.66 4.54 -26.41
C LYS A 286 8.30 4.71 -25.02
N PRO A 287 8.55 3.62 -24.25
CA PRO A 287 9.14 3.73 -22.91
C PRO A 287 10.57 4.28 -22.96
N THR A 288 10.95 4.97 -21.89
CA THR A 288 12.25 5.63 -21.72
C THR A 288 12.88 5.23 -20.38
N ASN A 289 14.20 5.38 -20.27
CA ASN A 289 14.98 4.99 -19.08
C ASN A 289 14.79 3.51 -18.71
N LEU A 290 14.85 2.59 -19.67
CA LEU A 290 14.80 1.15 -19.40
C LEU A 290 16.09 0.66 -18.72
N PRO A 291 16.01 -0.39 -17.87
CA PRO A 291 17.20 -1.04 -17.35
C PRO A 291 17.96 -1.78 -18.47
N ALA A 292 19.25 -2.03 -18.26
CA ALA A 292 20.07 -2.71 -19.26
C ALA A 292 19.50 -4.10 -19.61
N GLY A 293 19.60 -4.48 -20.89
CA GLY A 293 19.07 -5.76 -21.41
C GLY A 293 17.63 -5.68 -21.91
N TRP A 294 16.87 -4.65 -21.56
CA TRP A 294 15.50 -4.43 -22.03
C TRP A 294 15.47 -3.64 -23.35
N SER A 295 14.54 -4.03 -24.22
CA SER A 295 14.29 -3.39 -25.52
C SER A 295 12.93 -2.67 -25.49
N ALA A 296 12.89 -1.44 -25.98
CA ALA A 296 11.66 -0.65 -26.09
C ALA A 296 10.93 -0.88 -27.42
N GLY A 297 9.66 -1.28 -27.35
CA GLY A 297 8.71 -1.25 -28.46
C GLY A 297 8.13 0.14 -28.69
N ASN A 298 7.28 0.28 -29.70
CA ASN A 298 6.32 1.39 -29.72
C ASN A 298 5.25 1.10 -28.65
N GLY A 299 4.62 2.15 -28.11
CA GLY A 299 3.41 1.94 -27.31
C GLY A 299 2.27 1.39 -28.19
N LEU A 300 1.24 0.86 -27.55
CA LEU A 300 0.02 0.37 -28.20
C LEU A 300 -1.20 1.11 -27.63
N ASN A 301 -2.22 1.30 -28.45
CA ASN A 301 -3.56 1.66 -27.98
C ASN A 301 -4.36 0.38 -27.76
N VAL A 302 -4.60 0.03 -26.50
CA VAL A 302 -5.38 -1.14 -26.09
C VAL A 302 -6.68 -0.64 -25.48
N ASN A 303 -7.80 -0.88 -26.16
CA ASN A 303 -9.14 -0.49 -25.71
C ASN A 303 -9.30 1.01 -25.36
N GLY A 304 -8.54 1.89 -26.00
CA GLY A 304 -8.57 3.34 -25.74
C GLY A 304 -7.54 3.81 -24.72
N GLU A 305 -6.76 2.90 -24.13
CA GLU A 305 -5.71 3.20 -23.16
C GLU A 305 -4.32 3.00 -23.78
N PRO A 306 -3.38 3.94 -23.56
CA PRO A 306 -2.01 3.78 -24.01
C PRO A 306 -1.26 2.79 -23.11
N GLU A 307 -0.63 1.81 -23.74
CA GLU A 307 0.21 0.81 -23.11
C GLU A 307 1.65 0.93 -23.62
N MET A 308 2.62 0.99 -22.73
CA MET A 308 4.04 0.94 -23.12
C MET A 308 4.52 -0.50 -23.23
N ILE A 309 5.13 -0.84 -24.36
CA ILE A 309 5.65 -2.19 -24.60
C ILE A 309 7.18 -2.22 -24.45
N MET A 310 7.66 -3.18 -23.65
CA MET A 310 9.08 -3.49 -23.50
C MET A 310 9.29 -5.00 -23.53
N CYS A 311 10.49 -5.43 -23.90
CA CYS A 311 10.82 -6.85 -24.02
C CYS A 311 12.21 -7.15 -23.48
N HIS A 312 12.36 -8.30 -22.83
CA HIS A 312 13.63 -8.86 -22.39
C HIS A 312 13.80 -10.29 -22.93
N ALA A 313 15.02 -10.64 -23.33
CA ALA A 313 15.31 -12.03 -23.72
C ALA A 313 15.25 -12.92 -22.47
N HIS A 314 14.49 -14.01 -22.53
CA HIS A 314 14.35 -14.97 -21.43
C HIS A 314 14.88 -16.35 -21.88
N ALA A 315 15.13 -17.26 -20.94
CA ALA A 315 15.87 -18.51 -21.20
C ALA A 315 15.32 -19.32 -22.39
N ASP A 316 13.99 -19.32 -22.57
CA ASP A 316 13.30 -20.11 -23.59
C ASP A 316 12.66 -19.25 -24.71
N GLY A 317 12.95 -17.94 -24.76
CA GLY A 317 12.38 -17.04 -25.76
C GLY A 317 12.40 -15.57 -25.35
N ALA A 318 11.23 -14.93 -25.37
CA ALA A 318 11.06 -13.52 -25.03
C ALA A 318 10.08 -13.37 -23.86
N MET A 319 10.37 -12.42 -22.98
CA MET A 319 9.42 -11.92 -21.99
C MET A 319 9.01 -10.51 -22.41
N MET A 320 7.74 -10.35 -22.75
CA MET A 320 7.15 -9.06 -23.05
C MET A 320 6.49 -8.51 -21.78
N VAL A 321 6.66 -7.21 -21.59
CA VAL A 321 6.01 -6.48 -20.52
C VAL A 321 5.26 -5.29 -21.12
N GLY A 322 3.97 -5.23 -20.83
CA GLY A 322 3.09 -4.11 -21.08
C GLY A 322 2.94 -3.27 -19.82
N VAL A 323 2.91 -1.94 -19.93
CA VAL A 323 2.72 -1.04 -18.78
C VAL A 323 1.64 -0.02 -19.08
N PHE A 324 0.56 -0.11 -18.33
CA PHE A 324 -0.51 0.88 -18.26
C PHE A 324 -0.21 1.83 -17.10
N GLN A 325 0.03 3.09 -17.42
CA GLN A 325 0.16 4.17 -16.44
C GLN A 325 -0.23 5.51 -17.09
N GLU A 326 -0.39 6.56 -16.30
CA GLU A 326 -0.55 7.92 -16.82
C GLU A 326 0.58 8.29 -17.81
N GLN A 327 0.44 9.37 -18.60
CA GLN A 327 1.27 9.74 -19.77
C GLN A 327 2.79 9.90 -19.55
N ASN A 328 3.32 9.54 -18.37
CA ASN A 328 4.74 9.41 -18.12
C ASN A 328 5.34 8.18 -18.85
N ARG A 329 6.36 8.44 -19.67
CA ARG A 329 7.10 7.39 -20.40
C ARG A 329 8.34 6.90 -19.65
N ASP A 330 8.67 7.52 -18.53
CA ASP A 330 9.79 7.14 -17.70
C ASP A 330 9.42 5.94 -16.83
N VAL A 331 10.09 4.80 -17.08
CA VAL A 331 9.86 3.56 -16.34
C VAL A 331 10.99 3.25 -15.34
N SER A 332 11.83 4.23 -15.01
CA SER A 332 12.92 4.07 -14.03
C SER A 332 12.43 3.58 -12.67
N HIS A 333 11.25 4.02 -12.25
CA HIS A 333 10.61 3.60 -11.01
C HIS A 333 10.19 2.12 -11.01
N LEU A 334 10.15 1.45 -12.17
CA LEU A 334 9.87 0.02 -12.32
C LEU A 334 11.14 -0.83 -12.39
N HIS A 335 12.34 -0.24 -12.34
CA HIS A 335 13.60 -0.99 -12.44
C HIS A 335 13.71 -2.16 -11.46
N PRO A 336 13.33 -2.04 -10.18
CA PRO A 336 13.35 -3.18 -9.27
C PRO A 336 12.44 -4.31 -9.73
N LEU A 337 11.23 -4.01 -10.21
CA LEU A 337 10.29 -5.02 -10.72
C LEU A 337 10.79 -5.66 -12.02
N LEU A 338 11.25 -4.87 -12.98
CA LEU A 338 11.83 -5.37 -14.23
C LEU A 338 13.07 -6.22 -13.96
N GLY A 339 13.86 -5.87 -12.94
CA GLY A 339 14.96 -6.69 -12.43
C GLY A 339 14.49 -8.02 -11.85
N ALA A 340 13.42 -8.03 -11.06
CA ALA A 340 12.81 -9.26 -10.54
C ALA A 340 12.30 -10.16 -11.68
N LEU A 341 11.61 -9.59 -12.67
CA LEU A 341 11.10 -10.31 -13.85
C LEU A 341 12.25 -10.90 -14.70
N THR A 342 13.36 -10.18 -14.84
CA THR A 342 14.55 -10.68 -15.53
C THR A 342 15.10 -11.97 -14.89
N ASN A 343 14.91 -12.11 -13.57
CA ASN A 343 15.35 -13.27 -12.79
C ASN A 343 14.23 -14.31 -12.57
N ALA A 344 13.07 -14.14 -13.22
CA ALA A 344 11.94 -15.05 -13.08
C ALA A 344 12.31 -16.46 -13.58
N ARG A 345 11.82 -17.47 -12.86
CA ARG A 345 12.10 -18.89 -13.12
C ARG A 345 10.83 -19.56 -13.62
N ARG A 346 10.89 -20.40 -14.64
CA ARG A 346 9.76 -21.26 -15.00
C ARG A 346 9.66 -22.41 -13.99
N GLU A 347 8.44 -22.69 -13.52
CA GLU A 347 8.18 -23.98 -12.89
C GLU A 347 8.15 -25.05 -14.00
N ASN A 348 8.90 -26.13 -13.79
CA ASN A 348 8.97 -27.26 -14.72
C ASN A 348 7.75 -28.18 -14.62
#